data_AF-A0AA43IAL9-F1
#
_entry.id   AF-A0AA43IAL9-F1
#
_cell.length_a   1.000
_cell.length_b   1.000
_cell.length_c   1.000
_cell.angle_alpha   90.00
_cell.angle_beta   90.00
_cell.angle_gamma   90.00
#
_symmetry.space_group_name_H-M   'P 1'
#
loop_
_entity.id
_entity.type
_entity.pdbx_description
1 polymer ?
#
loop_
_entity_poly.entity_id
_entity_poly.type
_entity_poly.pdbx_seq_one_letter_code
_entity_poly.pdbx_strand_id
1 'polypeptide(L)'
;MKLTVFFDGSFWCGLIEEQTDESLKVYKHLFGAEPKDIEVLTFVNQQLLEILATTPAVKTHDNAKDLLKINPKRRQRMLNREKKQPVYSTKAQDAMQQVLELKKTQRKKTSKAKKQVEQQLRFQMKQAKKLQKKKGH
;
A
#
# COMPACT_ATOMS: atom_id res chain seq x y z
N MET A 1 -3.96 -4.19 16.41
CA MET A 1 -4.38 -4.48 15.02
C MET A 1 -5.90 -4.42 14.94
N LYS A 2 -6.44 -3.74 13.93
CA LYS A 2 -7.90 -3.57 13.71
C LYS A 2 -8.22 -3.81 12.23
N LEU A 3 -9.24 -4.61 11.95
CA LEU A 3 -9.83 -4.78 10.62
C LEU A 3 -11.19 -4.09 10.59
N THR A 4 -11.40 -3.21 9.62
CA THR A 4 -12.68 -2.53 9.38
C THR A 4 -13.18 -2.91 7.99
N VAL A 5 -14.33 -3.59 7.93
CA VAL A 5 -14.99 -3.95 6.67
C VAL A 5 -16.06 -2.91 6.37
N PHE A 6 -16.07 -2.38 5.15
CA PHE A 6 -17.00 -1.34 4.73
C PHE A 6 -17.22 -1.35 3.22
N PHE A 7 -18.30 -0.71 2.80
CA PHE A 7 -18.61 -0.50 1.38
C PHE A 7 -18.16 0.90 0.95
N ASP A 8 -17.34 1.00 -0.10
CA ASP A 8 -16.80 2.28 -0.59
C ASP A 8 -17.67 2.97 -1.65
N GLY A 9 -18.86 2.42 -1.92
CA GLY A 9 -19.78 2.88 -2.96
C GLY A 9 -19.71 2.04 -4.25
N SER A 10 -18.64 1.26 -4.43
CA SER A 10 -18.50 0.32 -5.56
C SER A 10 -18.23 -1.10 -5.09
N PHE A 11 -17.35 -1.27 -4.10
CA PHE A 11 -16.93 -2.59 -3.62
C PHE A 11 -16.86 -2.65 -2.10
N TRP A 12 -17.02 -3.85 -1.57
CA TRP A 12 -16.67 -4.13 -0.19
C TRP A 12 -15.15 -4.22 -0.02
N CYS A 13 -14.65 -3.51 0.98
CA CYS A 13 -13.25 -3.34 1.26
C CYS A 13 -12.95 -3.62 2.74
N GLY A 14 -11.80 -4.23 3.00
CA GLY A 14 -11.24 -4.38 4.34
C GLY A 14 -10.08 -3.43 4.54
N LEU A 15 -10.17 -2.51 5.50
CA LEU A 15 -9.06 -1.69 5.94
C LEU A 15 -8.41 -2.33 7.16
N ILE A 16 -7.13 -2.66 7.06
CA ILE A 16 -6.33 -3.19 8.16
C ILE A 16 -5.42 -2.09 8.67
N GLU A 17 -5.50 -1.83 9.96
CA GLU A 17 -4.64 -0.89 10.68
C GLU A 17 -3.88 -1.64 11.78
N GLU A 18 -2.56 -1.67 11.66
CA GLU A 18 -1.65 -2.14 12.70
C GLU A 18 -0.85 -0.95 13.21
N GLN A 19 -1.19 -0.49 14.41
CA GLN A 19 -0.50 0.59 15.09
C GLN A 19 0.43 0.02 16.16
N THR A 20 1.70 0.42 16.07
CA THR A 20 2.76 0.23 17.06
C THR A 20 3.15 1.63 17.58
N ASP A 21 3.80 1.73 18.75
CA ASP A 21 4.12 3.00 19.41
C ASP A 21 4.83 4.03 18.51
N GLU A 22 5.59 3.59 17.51
CA GLU A 22 6.37 4.45 16.61
C GLU A 22 5.95 4.36 15.13
N SER A 23 5.04 3.45 14.77
CA SER A 23 4.72 3.21 13.37
C SER A 23 3.32 2.67 13.15
N LEU A 24 2.73 3.06 12.01
CA LEU A 24 1.43 2.60 11.55
C LEU A 24 1.60 1.88 10.20
N LYS A 25 1.06 0.67 10.12
CA LYS A 25 0.87 -0.05 8.85
C LYS A 25 -0.60 -0.02 8.48
N VAL A 26 -0.87 0.33 7.23
CA VAL A 26 -2.23 0.37 6.68
C VAL A 26 -2.27 -0.40 5.37
N TYR A 27 -3.26 -1.29 5.23
CA TYR A 27 -3.50 -2.02 3.99
C TYR A 27 -5.00 -2.03 3.66
N LYS A 28 -5.34 -1.74 2.39
CA LYS A 28 -6.70 -1.88 1.84
C LYS A 28 -6.79 -3.19 1.06
N HIS A 29 -7.56 -4.14 1.57
CA HIS A 29 -7.98 -5.34 0.86
C HIS A 29 -9.32 -5.08 0.15
N LEU A 30 -9.49 -5.63 -1.05
CA LEU A 30 -10.74 -5.52 -1.82
C LEU A 30 -11.40 -6.89 -1.87
N PHE A 31 -12.57 -7.02 -1.26
CA PHE A 31 -13.40 -8.23 -1.31
C PHE A 31 -14.29 -8.23 -2.57
N GLY A 32 -14.70 -7.05 -3.04
CA GLY A 32 -15.56 -6.92 -4.21
C GLY A 32 -17.04 -6.98 -3.83
N ALA A 33 -17.61 -8.18 -3.78
CA ALA A 33 -18.97 -8.41 -3.30
C ALA A 33 -19.04 -8.40 -1.77
N GLU A 34 -20.24 -8.38 -1.20
CA GLU A 34 -20.43 -8.45 0.26
C GLU A 34 -19.77 -9.73 0.80
N PRO A 35 -18.69 -9.59 1.61
CA PRO A 35 -17.94 -10.74 2.05
C PRO A 35 -18.75 -11.49 3.10
N LYS A 36 -18.77 -12.81 3.01
CA LYS A 36 -19.35 -13.64 4.06
C LYS A 36 -18.40 -13.70 5.25
N ASP A 37 -18.92 -13.94 6.46
CA ASP A 37 -18.10 -14.08 7.67
C ASP A 37 -16.97 -15.10 7.50
N ILE A 38 -17.25 -16.22 6.81
CA ILE A 38 -16.25 -17.26 6.52
C ILE A 38 -15.12 -16.70 5.66
N GLU A 39 -15.43 -15.91 4.64
CA GLU A 39 -14.44 -15.32 3.74
C GLU A 39 -13.54 -14.32 4.48
N VAL A 40 -14.12 -13.50 5.35
CA VAL A 40 -13.37 -12.59 6.21
C VAL A 40 -12.46 -13.38 7.16
N LEU A 41 -12.95 -14.45 7.77
CA LEU A 41 -12.16 -15.31 8.65
C LEU A 41 -11.01 -16.00 7.91
N THR A 42 -11.25 -16.54 6.71
CA THR A 42 -10.21 -17.16 5.87
C THR A 42 -9.14 -16.14 5.49
N PHE A 43 -9.54 -14.93 5.10
CA PHE A 43 -8.60 -13.85 4.80
C PHE A 43 -7.72 -13.49 6.01
N VAL A 44 -8.34 -13.34 7.18
CA VAL A 44 -7.63 -13.03 8.43
C VAL A 44 -6.64 -14.14 8.81
N ASN A 45 -7.03 -15.40 8.67
CA ASN A 45 -6.19 -16.52 9.11
C ASN A 45 -5.07 -16.87 8.12
N GLN A 46 -5.29 -16.68 6.82
CA GLN A 46 -4.37 -17.19 5.79
C GLN A 46 -3.52 -16.10 5.13
N GLN A 47 -4.07 -14.90 4.94
CA GLN A 47 -3.44 -13.88 4.08
C GLN A 47 -2.98 -12.64 4.84
N LEU A 48 -3.68 -12.29 5.92
CA LEU A 48 -3.45 -11.04 6.65
C LEU A 48 -2.02 -10.88 7.17
N LEU A 49 -1.46 -11.93 7.77
CA LEU A 49 -0.11 -11.89 8.36
C LEU A 49 0.97 -11.68 7.29
N GLU A 50 0.87 -12.37 6.15
CA GLU A 50 1.83 -12.23 5.05
C GLU A 50 1.75 -10.83 4.41
N ILE A 51 0.53 -10.31 4.25
CA ILE A 51 0.30 -8.95 3.76
C ILE A 51 0.91 -7.92 4.73
N LEU A 52 0.71 -8.07 6.04
CA LEU A 52 1.29 -7.15 7.04
C LEU A 52 2.82 -7.23 7.12
N ALA A 53 3.41 -8.39 6.87
CA ALA A 53 4.86 -8.56 6.82
C ALA A 53 5.48 -7.78 5.64
N THR A 54 4.76 -7.74 4.50
CA THR A 54 5.21 -7.04 3.28
C THR A 54 4.78 -5.58 3.20
N THR A 55 3.85 -5.15 4.06
CA THR A 55 3.35 -3.79 4.08
C THR A 55 4.38 -2.85 4.73
N PRO A 56 4.77 -1.75 4.04
CA PRO A 56 5.72 -0.79 4.60
C PRO A 56 5.11 -0.07 5.81
N ALA A 57 5.90 0.04 6.88
CA ALA A 57 5.51 0.80 8.06
C ALA A 57 5.76 2.29 7.82
N VAL A 58 4.75 3.12 8.12
CA VAL A 58 4.87 4.58 8.09
C VAL A 58 5.18 5.04 9.52
N LYS A 59 6.26 5.82 9.70
CA LYS A 59 6.60 6.38 11.00
C LYS A 59 5.51 7.35 11.44
N THR A 60 4.92 7.09 12.60
CA THR A 60 3.91 7.96 13.19
C THR A 60 4.46 8.55 14.47
N HIS A 61 4.63 9.87 14.48
CA HIS A 61 4.86 10.61 15.72
C HIS A 61 3.51 10.80 16.42
N ASP A 62 3.01 9.77 17.09
CA ASP A 62 1.77 9.92 17.86
C ASP A 62 2.06 9.86 19.37
N ASN A 63 1.84 11.02 19.98
CA ASN A 63 1.75 11.27 21.40
C ASN A 63 0.57 10.48 22.01
N ALA A 64 0.66 9.15 22.06
CA ALA A 64 -0.34 8.29 22.68
C ALA A 64 -0.59 8.62 24.17
N LYS A 65 0.29 9.43 24.78
CA LYS A 65 0.21 9.86 26.18
C LYS A 65 -0.84 10.94 26.47
N ASP A 66 -1.42 11.62 25.47
CA ASP A 66 -2.38 12.70 25.72
C ASP A 66 -3.84 12.27 25.88
N LEU A 67 -4.15 10.97 25.77
CA LEU A 67 -5.52 10.46 25.92
C LEU A 67 -5.99 10.37 27.38
N LEU A 68 -5.09 10.48 28.36
CA LEU A 68 -5.39 10.23 29.77
C LEU A 68 -6.04 11.43 30.50
N LYS A 69 -6.16 12.60 29.88
CA LYS A 69 -6.87 13.77 30.45
C LYS A 69 -7.68 14.53 29.39
N ILE A 70 -8.69 13.88 28.81
CA ILE A 70 -9.64 14.55 27.91
C ILE A 70 -11.00 14.65 28.59
N ASN A 71 -11.52 15.88 28.70
CA ASN A 71 -12.84 16.18 29.26
C ASN A 71 -13.93 15.29 28.60
N PRO A 72 -14.87 14.70 29.36
CA PRO A 72 -15.93 13.83 28.83
C PRO A 72 -16.69 14.41 27.62
N LYS A 73 -16.96 15.73 27.64
CA LYS A 73 -17.63 16.43 26.53
C LYS A 73 -16.78 16.45 25.26
N ARG A 74 -15.45 16.59 25.41
CA ARG A 74 -14.49 16.53 24.30
C ARG A 74 -14.35 15.11 23.77
N ARG A 75 -14.36 14.09 24.63
CA ARG A 75 -14.38 12.67 24.24
C ARG A 75 -15.62 12.33 23.42
N GLN A 76 -16.81 12.74 23.87
CA GLN A 76 -18.06 12.48 23.15
C GLN A 76 -18.13 13.21 21.80
N ARG A 77 -17.57 14.42 21.71
CA ARG A 77 -17.40 15.13 20.43
C ARG A 77 -16.43 14.40 19.49
N MET A 78 -15.34 13.82 19.99
CA MET A 78 -14.41 13.03 19.16
C MET A 78 -15.07 11.74 18.67
N LEU A 79 -15.78 11.00 19.52
CA LEU A 79 -16.54 9.82 19.11
C LEU A 79 -17.60 10.13 18.04
N ASN A 80 -18.33 11.24 18.20
CA ASN A 80 -19.31 11.68 17.20
C ASN A 80 -18.64 12.21 15.92
N ARG A 81 -17.41 12.73 16.02
CA ARG A 81 -16.60 13.13 14.85
C ARG A 81 -16.10 11.92 14.10
N GLU A 82 -15.55 10.91 14.80
CA GLU A 82 -15.14 9.62 14.26
C GLU A 82 -16.30 8.91 13.55
N LYS A 83 -17.49 8.87 14.17
CA LYS A 83 -18.70 8.33 13.54
C LYS A 83 -19.13 9.05 12.25
N LYS A 84 -18.71 10.32 12.08
CA LYS A 84 -19.02 11.15 10.90
C LYS A 84 -17.86 11.23 9.91
N GLN A 85 -16.71 10.61 10.20
CA GLN A 85 -15.59 10.63 9.27
C GLN A 85 -15.84 9.66 8.10
N PRO A 86 -15.36 10.00 6.90
CA PRO A 86 -15.26 9.02 5.82
C PRO A 86 -14.43 7.82 6.30
N VAL A 87 -14.64 6.65 5.69
CA VAL A 87 -14.04 5.40 6.17
C VAL A 87 -12.49 5.41 6.13
N TYR A 88 -11.91 6.32 5.35
CA TYR A 88 -10.47 6.56 5.33
C TYR A 88 -10.11 7.72 6.26
N SER A 89 -9.22 7.46 7.23
CA SER A 89 -8.57 8.53 7.98
C SER A 89 -7.69 9.37 7.04
N THR A 90 -7.53 10.67 7.34
CA THR A 90 -6.65 11.56 6.54
C THR A 90 -5.22 11.01 6.48
N LYS A 91 -4.74 10.42 7.58
CA LYS A 91 -3.42 9.75 7.64
C LYS A 91 -3.33 8.56 6.69
N ALA A 92 -4.38 7.74 6.62
CA ALA A 92 -4.43 6.62 5.69
C ALA A 92 -4.43 7.09 4.23
N GLN A 93 -5.12 8.19 3.93
CA GLN A 93 -5.14 8.78 2.59
C GLN A 93 -3.77 9.31 2.16
N ASP A 94 -3.08 10.04 3.05
CA ASP A 94 -1.73 10.55 2.81
C ASP A 94 -0.73 9.40 2.60
N ALA A 95 -0.81 8.35 3.41
CA ALA A 95 0.03 7.16 3.28
C ALA A 95 -0.17 6.45 1.94
N MET A 96 -1.43 6.30 1.49
CA MET A 96 -1.73 5.70 0.18
C MET A 96 -1.13 6.52 -0.97
N GLN A 97 -1.18 7.86 -0.87
CA GLN A 97 -0.64 8.73 -1.89
C GLN A 97 0.89 8.59 -2.02
N GLN A 98 1.60 8.51 -0.88
CA GLN A 98 3.05 8.29 -0.86
C GLN A 98 3.43 6.94 -1.49
N VAL A 99 2.69 5.87 -1.19
CA VAL A 99 2.92 4.54 -1.78
C VAL A 99 2.77 4.57 -3.31
N LEU A 100 1.77 5.28 -3.81
CA LEU A 100 1.55 5.42 -5.26
C LEU A 100 2.69 6.18 -5.95
N GLU A 101 3.23 7.24 -5.32
CA GLU A 101 4.37 7.98 -5.86
C GLU A 101 5.64 7.13 -5.89
N LEU A 102 5.93 6.39 -4.83
CA LEU A 102 7.06 5.45 -4.78
C LEU A 102 6.95 4.38 -5.88
N LYS A 103 5.75 3.82 -6.07
CA LYS A 103 5.52 2.83 -7.14
C LYS A 103 5.71 3.43 -8.54
N LYS A 104 5.29 4.68 -8.76
CA LYS A 104 5.47 5.40 -10.02
C LYS A 104 6.94 5.66 -10.32
N THR A 105 7.72 6.08 -9.32
CA THR A 105 9.17 6.31 -9.49
C THR A 105 9.91 5.00 -9.76
N GLN A 106 9.58 3.93 -9.03
CA GLN A 106 10.18 2.60 -9.24
C GLN A 106 9.89 2.07 -10.65
N ARG A 107 8.64 2.19 -11.12
CA ARG A 107 8.26 1.80 -12.49
C ARG A 107 9.04 2.57 -13.56
N LYS A 108 9.27 3.87 -13.37
CA LYS A 108 10.09 4.68 -14.30
C LYS A 108 11.54 4.19 -14.33
N LYS A 109 12.14 3.91 -13.17
CA LYS A 109 13.52 3.39 -13.08
C LYS A 109 13.66 2.04 -13.79
N THR A 110 12.77 1.10 -13.50
CA THR A 110 12.81 -0.24 -14.11
C THR A 110 12.57 -0.20 -15.62
N SER A 111 11.63 0.62 -16.07
CA SER A 111 11.38 0.82 -17.52
C SER A 111 12.59 1.42 -18.23
N LYS A 112 13.27 2.40 -17.62
CA LYS A 112 14.49 3.00 -18.19
C LYS A 112 15.62 1.98 -18.29
N ALA A 113 15.85 1.20 -17.22
CA ALA A 113 16.86 0.15 -17.20
C ALA A 113 16.61 -0.91 -18.29
N LYS A 114 15.37 -1.41 -18.42
CA LYS A 114 15.00 -2.36 -19.47
C LYS A 114 15.29 -1.83 -20.88
N LYS A 115 14.95 -0.57 -21.15
CA LYS A 115 15.19 0.07 -22.45
C LYS A 115 16.69 0.20 -22.75
N GLN A 116 17.51 0.52 -21.75
CA GLN A 116 18.98 0.60 -21.92
C GLN A 116 19.60 -0.77 -22.23
N VAL A 117 19.18 -1.81 -21.52
CA VAL A 117 19.64 -3.19 -21.78
C VAL A 117 19.27 -3.61 -23.19
N GLU A 118 18.03 -3.37 -23.62
CA GLU A 118 17.59 -3.71 -24.98
C GLU A 118 18.38 -2.96 -26.07
N GLN A 119 18.67 -1.67 -25.84
CA GLN A 119 19.50 -0.88 -26.76
C GLN A 119 20.93 -1.42 -26.86
N GLN A 120 21.55 -1.79 -25.74
CA GLN A 120 22.88 -2.40 -25.71
C GLN A 120 22.91 -3.74 -26.45
N LEU A 121 21.92 -4.62 -26.22
CA LEU A 121 21.80 -5.89 -26.93
C LEU A 121 21.66 -5.68 -28.45
N ARG A 122 20.79 -4.76 -28.87
CA ARG A 122 20.63 -4.42 -30.29
C ARG A 122 21.93 -3.88 -30.90
N PHE A 123 22.68 -3.06 -30.16
CA PHE A 123 23.97 -2.54 -30.61
C PHE A 123 25.02 -3.65 -30.77
N GLN A 124 25.16 -4.54 -29.78
CA GLN A 124 26.09 -5.67 -29.84
C GLN A 124 25.77 -6.59 -31.02
N MET A 125 24.49 -6.89 -31.27
CA MET A 125 24.06 -7.69 -32.42
C MET A 125 24.42 -7.03 -33.76
N LYS A 126 24.29 -5.70 -33.87
CA LYS A 126 24.72 -4.97 -35.07
C LYS A 126 26.24 -5.04 -35.28
N GLN A 127 27.02 -4.90 -34.20
CA GLN A 127 28.49 -5.01 -34.28
C GLN A 127 28.93 -6.43 -34.68
N ALA A 128 28.33 -7.46 -34.09
CA ALA A 128 28.59 -8.85 -34.45
C ALA A 128 28.29 -9.13 -35.94
N LYS A 129 27.13 -8.66 -36.46
CA LYS A 129 26.79 -8.77 -37.89
C LYS A 129 27.79 -8.04 -38.78
N LYS A 130 28.26 -6.85 -38.38
CA LYS A 130 29.27 -6.09 -39.13
C LYS A 130 30.61 -6.81 -39.18
N LEU A 131 31.04 -7.42 -38.06
CA LEU A 131 32.25 -8.25 -37.99
C LEU A 131 32.15 -9.51 -38.85
N GLN A 132 31.01 -10.20 -38.82
CA GLN A 132 30.77 -11.37 -39.68
C GLN A 132 30.83 -11.02 -41.17
N LYS A 133 30.24 -9.90 -41.59
CA LYS A 133 30.35 -9.41 -42.98
C LYS A 133 31.78 -9.10 -43.42
N LYS A 134 32.66 -8.68 -42.50
CA LYS A 134 34.06 -8.38 -42.79
C LYS A 134 34.96 -9.62 -42.85
N LYS A 135 34.54 -10.73 -42.24
CA LYS A 135 35.27 -12.01 -42.23
C LYS A 135 34.89 -12.92 -43.41
N GLY A 136 34.40 -12.35 -44.51
CA GLY A 136 33.95 -13.15 -45.67
C GLY A 136 35.02 -14.11 -46.20
N HIS A 137 34.56 -15.27 -46.68
CA HIS A 137 35.24 -16.08 -47.70
C HIS A 137 35.60 -15.26 -48.93
#